data_AF-A0A2T5K2P0-F1
#
_entry.id   AF-A0A2T5K2P0-F1
#
_cell.length_a   1.000
_cell.length_b   1.000
_cell.length_c   1.000
_cell.angle_alpha   90.00
_cell.angle_beta   90.00
_cell.angle_gamma   90.00
#
_symmetry.space_group_name_H-M   'P 1'
#
loop_
_entity.id
_entity.type
_entity.pdbx_description
1 polymer ?
#
loop_
_entity_poly.entity_id
_entity_poly.type
_entity_poly.pdbx_seq_one_letter_code
_entity_poly.pdbx_strand_id
1 'polypeptide(L)'
;MPYVYSGLDPDNPLQGEFAALTSYQYAMMEKWLQGDFYAVWVTEPTPVPLHELSLDQQPDALTRATLEGCIGAPFFPGIEVTYVIAQVATYESPFRIKHTLPPGFLTERMALPWQADFRMRPVIVAGAAAGRCDYCSRDSALLPRHS
;
A
#
# COMPACT_ATOMS: atom_id res chain seq x y z
N MET A 1 -12.82 10.57 -4.23
CA MET A 1 -11.82 9.53 -4.57
C MET A 1 -10.45 10.19 -4.67
N PRO A 2 -9.38 9.58 -4.14
CA PRO A 2 -8.03 10.09 -4.29
C PRO A 2 -7.55 9.90 -5.75
N TYR A 3 -6.88 10.90 -6.30
CA TYR A 3 -6.23 10.81 -7.61
C TYR A 3 -4.84 10.17 -7.48
N VAL A 4 -4.82 8.91 -7.04
CA VAL A 4 -3.60 8.12 -6.86
C VAL A 4 -3.66 6.94 -7.82
N TYR A 5 -2.62 6.76 -8.62
CA TYR A 5 -2.54 5.68 -9.61
C TYR A 5 -2.41 4.31 -8.92
N SER A 6 -3.31 3.36 -9.24
CA SER A 6 -3.36 2.04 -8.62
C SER A 6 -2.66 0.94 -9.40
N GLY A 7 -2.35 1.17 -10.67
CA GLY A 7 -1.86 0.14 -11.57
C GLY A 7 -2.53 0.23 -12.94
N LEU A 8 -2.25 -0.75 -13.78
CA LEU A 8 -2.91 -0.92 -15.07
C LEU A 8 -4.17 -1.76 -14.90
N ASP A 9 -5.21 -1.43 -15.65
CA ASP A 9 -6.38 -2.29 -15.82
C ASP A 9 -5.92 -3.61 -16.48
N PRO A 10 -6.18 -4.78 -15.86
CA PRO A 10 -5.78 -6.07 -16.42
C PRO A 10 -6.50 -6.43 -17.72
N ASP A 11 -7.72 -5.90 -17.93
CA ASP A 11 -8.51 -6.10 -19.15
C ASP A 11 -8.17 -5.07 -20.23
N ASN A 12 -7.66 -3.90 -19.83
CA ASN A 12 -7.18 -2.85 -20.72
C ASN A 12 -5.85 -2.24 -20.24
N PRO A 13 -4.69 -2.84 -20.59
CA PRO A 13 -3.37 -2.37 -20.14
C PRO A 13 -2.96 -0.99 -20.68
N LEU A 14 -3.81 -0.31 -21.46
CA LEU A 14 -3.64 1.08 -21.88
C LEU A 14 -4.35 2.07 -20.94
N GLN A 15 -5.17 1.59 -20.01
CA GLN A 15 -5.94 2.38 -19.07
C GLN A 15 -5.40 2.19 -17.66
N GLY A 16 -5.05 3.31 -17.02
CA GLY A 16 -4.66 3.33 -15.62
C GLY A 16 -5.89 3.26 -14.72
N GLU A 17 -5.81 2.47 -13.65
CA GLU A 17 -6.79 2.50 -12.57
C GLU A 17 -6.37 3.47 -11.47
N PHE A 18 -7.34 4.01 -10.75
CA PHE A 18 -7.12 4.87 -9.59
C PHE A 18 -7.41 4.11 -8.30
N ALA A 19 -6.66 4.41 -7.25
CA ALA A 19 -6.81 3.79 -5.96
C ALA A 19 -8.16 4.19 -5.35
N ALA A 20 -8.87 3.20 -4.84
CA ALA A 20 -10.06 3.41 -4.04
C ALA A 20 -9.76 3.14 -2.57
N LEU A 21 -10.59 3.72 -1.70
CA LEU A 21 -10.60 3.33 -0.30
C LEU A 21 -11.05 1.87 -0.18
N THR A 22 -10.60 1.19 0.87
CA THR A 22 -11.14 -0.13 1.19
C THR A 22 -12.64 -0.04 1.47
N SER A 23 -13.37 -1.15 1.30
CA SER A 23 -14.82 -1.18 1.58
C SER A 23 -15.16 -0.72 2.99
N TYR A 24 -14.31 -1.00 3.98
CA TYR A 24 -14.48 -0.55 5.36
C TYR A 24 -14.29 0.97 5.51
N GLN A 25 -13.24 1.53 4.92
CA GLN A 25 -13.01 2.98 4.94
C GLN A 25 -14.14 3.73 4.21
N TYR A 26 -14.63 3.18 3.10
CA TYR A 26 -15.76 3.77 2.37
C TYR A 26 -17.06 3.70 3.20
N ALA A 27 -17.34 2.57 3.85
CA ALA A 27 -18.49 2.45 4.76
C ALA A 27 -18.41 3.44 5.94
N MET A 28 -17.21 3.72 6.47
CA MET A 28 -17.03 4.78 7.47
C MET A 28 -17.35 6.17 6.92
N MET A 29 -17.00 6.45 5.66
CA MET A 29 -17.39 7.71 5.00
C MET A 29 -18.90 7.81 4.77
N GLU A 30 -19.57 6.71 4.41
CA GLU A 30 -21.03 6.67 4.27
C GLU A 30 -21.73 6.96 5.60
N LYS A 31 -21.27 6.34 6.68
CA LYS A 31 -21.76 6.61 8.05
C LYS A 31 -21.57 8.08 8.43
N TRP A 32 -20.39 8.63 8.15
CA TRP A 32 -20.10 10.05 8.38
C TRP A 32 -21.07 10.95 7.58
N LEU A 33 -21.30 10.66 6.30
CA LEU A 33 -22.23 11.39 5.45
C LEU A 33 -23.67 11.35 5.99
N GLN A 34 -24.09 10.23 6.55
CA GLN A 34 -25.42 10.04 7.14
C GLN A 34 -25.55 10.64 8.55
N GLY A 35 -24.45 11.13 9.13
CA GLY A 35 -24.42 11.60 10.52
C GLY A 35 -24.43 10.47 11.56
N ASP A 36 -24.19 9.22 11.16
CA ASP A 36 -24.09 8.06 12.04
C ASP A 36 -22.67 7.93 12.64
N PHE A 37 -22.26 8.93 13.41
CA PHE A 37 -20.98 8.92 14.11
C PHE A 37 -21.04 9.74 15.41
N TYR A 38 -20.13 9.44 16.33
CA TYR A 38 -19.98 10.18 17.59
C TYR A 38 -18.75 11.09 17.53
N ALA A 39 -18.96 12.40 17.55
CA ALA A 39 -17.88 13.38 17.67
C ALA A 39 -17.49 13.54 19.15
N VAL A 40 -16.56 12.72 19.62
CA VAL A 40 -16.14 12.70 21.04
C VAL A 40 -15.08 13.77 21.34
N TRP A 41 -14.34 14.21 20.32
CA TRP A 41 -13.22 15.14 20.50
C TRP A 41 -13.68 16.59 20.47
N VAL A 42 -13.44 17.31 21.58
CA VAL A 42 -13.64 18.77 21.68
C VAL A 42 -12.40 19.53 21.19
N THR A 43 -11.23 18.91 21.34
CA THR A 43 -9.93 19.39 20.86
C THR A 43 -9.15 18.23 20.25
N GLU A 44 -8.12 18.54 19.47
CA GLU A 44 -7.22 17.52 18.93
C GLU A 44 -6.57 16.71 20.07
N PRO A 45 -6.63 15.36 20.03
CA PRO A 45 -6.07 14.53 21.08
C PRO A 45 -4.54 14.57 21.08
N THR A 46 -3.96 14.74 22.25
CA THR A 46 -2.50 14.64 22.43
C THR A 46 -2.08 13.17 22.44
N PRO A 47 -1.02 12.78 21.71
CA PRO A 47 -0.48 11.42 21.77
C PRO A 47 -0.07 11.06 23.21
N VAL A 48 -0.51 9.88 23.67
CA VAL A 48 -0.18 9.37 25.02
C VAL A 48 1.15 8.62 24.96
N PRO A 49 2.13 8.93 25.83
CA PRO A 49 3.37 8.16 25.94
C PRO A 49 3.11 6.68 26.23
N LEU A 50 3.87 5.78 25.61
CA LEU A 50 3.68 4.33 25.73
C LEU A 50 3.63 3.83 27.19
N HIS A 51 4.47 4.39 28.07
CA HIS A 51 4.58 3.98 29.46
C HIS A 51 3.38 4.43 30.33
N GLU A 52 2.56 5.34 29.82
CA GLU A 52 1.31 5.77 30.47
C GLU A 52 0.12 4.90 30.05
N LEU A 53 0.26 4.09 28.99
CA LEU A 53 -0.75 3.11 28.60
C LEU A 53 -0.74 1.90 29.54
N SER A 54 -1.91 1.30 29.76
CA SER A 54 -2.01 0.07 30.52
C SER A 54 -1.25 -1.07 29.82
N LEU A 55 -0.69 -1.99 30.60
CA LEU A 55 0.20 -3.04 30.08
C LEU A 55 -0.45 -3.92 28.99
N ASP A 56 -1.77 -4.10 29.05
CA ASP A 56 -2.56 -4.83 28.07
C ASP A 56 -2.72 -4.08 26.73
N GLN A 57 -2.62 -2.75 26.72
CA GLN A 57 -2.76 -1.91 25.53
C GLN A 57 -1.43 -1.66 24.80
N GLN A 58 -0.31 -1.76 25.50
CA GLN A 58 1.02 -1.47 24.94
C GLN A 58 1.38 -2.29 23.69
N PRO A 59 1.09 -3.62 23.60
CA PRO A 59 1.44 -4.40 22.41
C PRO A 59 0.72 -3.95 21.13
N ASP A 60 -0.57 -3.63 21.25
CA ASP A 60 -1.37 -3.15 20.12
C ASP A 60 -0.97 -1.73 19.72
N ALA A 61 -0.65 -0.88 20.69
CA ALA A 61 -0.12 0.46 20.42
C ALA A 61 1.19 0.41 19.63
N LEU A 62 2.12 -0.49 20.00
CA LEU A 62 3.37 -0.71 19.27
C LEU A 62 3.15 -1.27 17.86
N THR A 63 2.23 -2.22 17.73
CA THR A 63 1.86 -2.81 16.44
C THR A 63 1.33 -1.72 15.51
N ARG A 64 0.38 -0.91 16.01
CA ARG A 64 -0.23 0.19 15.27
C ARG A 64 0.79 1.25 14.87
N ALA A 65 1.62 1.71 15.81
CA ALA A 65 2.64 2.73 15.54
C ALA A 65 3.62 2.29 14.44
N THR A 66 3.93 1.00 14.36
CA THR A 66 4.80 0.44 13.32
C THR A 66 4.10 0.44 11.96
N LEU A 67 2.83 0.02 11.90
CA LEU A 67 2.09 -0.16 10.65
C LEU A 67 1.52 1.15 10.08
N GLU A 68 1.24 2.16 10.92
CA GLU A 68 0.74 3.47 10.47
C GLU A 68 1.73 4.22 9.58
N GLY A 69 3.02 3.91 9.69
CA GLY A 69 4.06 4.47 8.80
C GLY A 69 4.17 3.77 7.43
N CYS A 70 3.49 2.63 7.24
CA CYS A 70 3.61 1.82 6.03
C CYS A 70 2.51 2.13 5.00
N ILE A 71 2.78 1.83 3.74
CA ILE A 71 1.80 2.00 2.67
C ILE A 71 0.82 0.82 2.64
N GLY A 72 -0.48 1.12 2.75
CA GLY A 72 -1.55 0.12 2.69
C GLY A 72 -2.15 -0.12 1.29
N ALA A 73 -1.95 0.81 0.35
CA ALA A 73 -2.35 0.73 -1.06
C ALA A 73 -1.83 1.97 -1.81
N PRO A 74 -1.74 1.95 -3.15
CA PRO A 74 -1.95 0.79 -4.03
C PRO A 74 -0.72 -0.12 -4.12
N PHE A 75 -0.95 -1.38 -4.50
CA PHE A 75 0.09 -2.40 -4.62
C PHE A 75 0.46 -2.62 -6.11
N PHE A 76 1.49 -1.92 -6.60
CA PHE A 76 1.95 -2.08 -7.99
C PHE A 76 3.48 -1.85 -8.17
N PRO A 77 4.38 -2.63 -7.52
CA PRO A 77 4.13 -3.65 -6.49
C PRO A 77 4.14 -3.09 -5.04
N GLY A 78 4.35 -1.81 -4.75
CA GLY A 78 4.32 -1.29 -3.36
C GLY A 78 5.68 -0.82 -2.88
N ILE A 79 5.90 -0.69 -1.56
CA ILE A 79 7.18 -0.22 -0.99
C ILE A 79 7.77 -1.21 0.03
N GLU A 80 7.09 -1.45 1.14
CA GLU A 80 7.60 -2.35 2.19
C GLU A 80 7.25 -3.80 1.88
N VAL A 81 6.00 -4.01 1.46
CA VAL A 81 5.38 -5.29 1.09
C VAL A 81 4.34 -5.05 -0.01
N THR A 82 3.79 -6.13 -0.57
CA THR A 82 2.77 -6.08 -1.62
C THR A 82 1.44 -6.71 -1.19
N TYR A 83 0.52 -6.88 -2.13
CA TYR A 83 -0.87 -7.37 -1.98
C TYR A 83 -1.06 -8.60 -1.08
N VAL A 84 -0.02 -9.41 -0.84
CA VAL A 84 -0.05 -10.55 0.11
C VAL A 84 -0.45 -10.12 1.53
N ILE A 85 -0.14 -8.88 1.91
CA ILE A 85 -0.51 -8.32 3.22
C ILE A 85 -2.02 -8.05 3.35
N ALA A 86 -2.75 -7.95 2.24
CA ALA A 86 -4.20 -7.80 2.22
C ALA A 86 -4.94 -9.15 2.29
N GLN A 87 -4.22 -10.27 2.18
CA GLN A 87 -4.83 -11.60 2.16
C GLN A 87 -4.96 -12.15 3.58
N VAL A 88 -6.18 -12.50 3.99
CA VAL A 88 -6.46 -13.15 5.28
C VAL A 88 -5.62 -14.43 5.46
N ALA A 89 -5.32 -15.13 4.37
CA ALA A 89 -4.49 -16.33 4.38
C ALA A 89 -3.06 -16.10 4.89
N THR A 90 -2.55 -14.87 4.91
CA THR A 90 -1.23 -14.50 5.43
C THR A 90 -1.19 -14.51 6.97
N TYR A 91 -2.34 -14.43 7.63
CA TYR A 91 -2.44 -14.24 9.08
C TYR A 91 -3.02 -15.46 9.80
N GLU A 92 -2.52 -15.72 11.00
CA GLU A 92 -3.12 -16.70 11.93
C GLU A 92 -4.15 -16.05 12.86
N SER A 93 -3.92 -14.78 13.18
CA SER A 93 -4.81 -13.90 13.95
C SER A 93 -4.52 -12.44 13.54
N PRO A 94 -5.36 -11.46 13.91
CA PRO A 94 -5.14 -10.06 13.52
C PRO A 94 -3.71 -9.60 13.83
N PHE A 95 -3.02 -9.08 12.81
CA PHE A 95 -1.63 -8.61 12.91
C PHE A 95 -0.60 -9.67 13.39
N ARG A 96 -0.87 -10.96 13.18
CA ARG A 96 0.08 -12.06 13.39
C ARG A 96 0.26 -12.86 12.11
N ILE A 97 1.43 -12.75 11.50
CA ILE A 97 1.80 -13.45 10.26
C ILE A 97 1.99 -14.93 10.56
N LYS A 98 1.45 -15.81 9.72
CA LYS A 98 1.59 -17.27 9.89
C LYS A 98 3.06 -17.67 9.93
N HIS A 99 3.46 -18.33 11.02
CA HIS A 99 4.80 -18.86 11.20
C HIS A 99 5.18 -19.97 10.20
N THR A 100 4.21 -20.56 9.51
CA THR A 100 4.43 -21.57 8.47
C THR A 100 4.91 -21.00 7.14
N LEU A 101 4.84 -19.67 6.95
CA LEU A 101 5.29 -19.02 5.72
C LEU A 101 6.84 -19.03 5.68
N PRO A 102 7.44 -19.26 4.50
CA PRO A 102 8.89 -19.31 4.40
C PRO A 102 9.53 -17.92 4.65
N PRO A 103 10.76 -17.87 5.19
CA PRO A 103 11.52 -16.62 5.25
C PRO A 103 11.61 -15.95 3.87
N GLY A 104 11.35 -14.65 3.82
CA GLY A 104 11.34 -13.87 2.58
C GLY A 104 9.97 -13.77 1.88
N PHE A 105 8.96 -14.56 2.30
CA PHE A 105 7.64 -14.59 1.64
C PHE A 105 6.98 -13.21 1.44
N LEU A 106 7.13 -12.31 2.40
CA LEU A 106 6.53 -10.97 2.34
C LEU A 106 7.19 -10.05 1.32
N THR A 107 8.49 -10.24 1.07
CA THR A 107 9.31 -9.34 0.25
C THR A 107 9.78 -9.96 -1.07
N GLU A 108 9.58 -11.27 -1.27
CA GLU A 108 10.02 -11.99 -2.48
C GLU A 108 9.39 -11.47 -3.79
N ARG A 109 8.29 -10.73 -3.68
CA ARG A 109 7.55 -10.13 -4.81
C ARG A 109 7.92 -8.67 -5.09
N MET A 110 8.76 -8.08 -4.26
CA MET A 110 9.24 -6.71 -4.45
C MET A 110 10.33 -6.69 -5.52
N ALA A 111 10.62 -5.51 -6.09
CA ALA A 111 11.65 -5.41 -7.10
C ALA A 111 13.05 -5.76 -6.56
N LEU A 112 13.83 -6.39 -7.43
CA LEU A 112 15.22 -6.73 -7.16
C LEU A 112 16.12 -5.98 -8.18
N PRO A 113 16.79 -4.88 -7.77
CA PRO A 113 16.87 -4.33 -6.41
C PRO A 113 15.70 -3.36 -6.09
N TRP A 114 15.46 -3.12 -4.80
CA TRP A 114 14.32 -2.31 -4.31
C TRP A 114 14.30 -0.86 -4.84
N GLN A 115 15.46 -0.31 -5.21
CA GLN A 115 15.55 1.03 -5.78
C GLN A 115 14.76 1.17 -7.10
N ALA A 116 14.49 0.05 -7.79
CA ALA A 116 13.62 0.05 -8.96
C ALA A 116 12.18 0.44 -8.59
N ASP A 117 11.63 -0.08 -7.48
CA ASP A 117 10.28 0.30 -7.01
C ASP A 117 10.21 1.78 -6.63
N PHE A 118 11.26 2.32 -5.99
CA PHE A 118 11.31 3.74 -5.64
C PHE A 118 11.40 4.65 -6.87
N ARG A 119 12.13 4.23 -7.91
CA ARG A 119 12.32 5.02 -9.12
C ARG A 119 11.13 4.96 -10.08
N MET A 120 10.45 3.81 -10.11
CA MET A 120 9.27 3.57 -10.95
C MET A 120 7.98 4.14 -10.34
N ARG A 121 8.04 4.77 -9.16
CA ARG A 121 6.89 5.51 -8.63
C ARG A 121 6.47 6.57 -9.66
N PRO A 122 5.27 6.47 -10.26
CA PRO A 122 4.81 7.52 -11.14
C PRO A 122 4.74 8.79 -10.30
N VAL A 123 5.52 9.79 -10.72
CA VAL A 123 5.46 11.13 -10.16
C VAL A 123 4.00 11.56 -10.19
N ILE A 124 3.46 11.93 -9.01
CA ILE A 124 2.19 12.61 -8.85
C ILE A 124 2.37 14.01 -9.46
N VAL A 125 2.36 14.10 -10.80
CA VAL A 125 2.19 15.37 -11.49
C VAL A 125 0.89 15.23 -12.27
N ALA A 126 -0.11 15.92 -11.75
CA ALA A 126 -1.27 16.32 -12.53
C ALA A 126 -0.75 16.97 -13.82
N GLY A 127 -0.99 16.30 -14.95
CA GLY A 127 -0.77 16.85 -16.29
C GLY A 127 0.63 16.61 -16.87
N ALA A 128 0.87 15.40 -17.38
CA ALA A 128 1.72 15.22 -18.56
C ALA A 128 1.39 13.89 -19.24
N ALA A 129 1.25 13.95 -20.55
CA ALA A 129 0.82 12.88 -21.44
C ALA A 129 1.57 11.56 -21.24
N ALA A 130 0.89 10.46 -21.59
CA ALA A 130 1.42 9.12 -21.73
C ALA A 130 2.85 9.09 -22.30
N GLY A 131 3.83 9.10 -21.41
CA GLY A 131 5.24 9.00 -21.72
C GLY A 131 5.66 7.56 -21.51
N ARG A 132 6.01 6.90 -22.61
CA ARG A 132 6.66 5.57 -22.65
C ARG A 132 7.64 5.40 -21.50
N CYS A 133 7.59 4.24 -20.85
CA CYS A 133 8.62 3.80 -19.92
C CYS A 133 9.96 3.74 -20.68
N ASP A 134 10.86 4.69 -20.43
CA ASP A 134 12.20 4.78 -21.02
C ASP A 134 13.12 3.59 -20.63
N TYR A 135 12.67 2.71 -19.75
CA TYR A 135 13.40 1.51 -19.38
C TYR A 135 13.16 0.36 -20.37
N CYS A 136 11.92 0.17 -20.85
CA CYS A 136 11.59 -0.85 -21.85
C CYS A 136 12.26 -0.61 -23.21
N SER A 137 12.62 0.64 -23.53
CA SER A 137 13.27 1.00 -24.79
C SER A 137 14.78 0.72 -24.82
N ARG A 138 15.43 0.53 -23.66
CA ARG A 138 16.89 0.31 -23.59
C ARG A 138 17.31 -1.15 -23.73
N ASP A 139 16.50 -2.11 -23.28
CA ASP A 139 16.85 -3.53 -23.38
C ASP A 139 16.61 -4.14 -24.76
N SER A 140 15.80 -3.50 -25.62
CA SER A 140 15.63 -3.94 -27.01
C SER A 140 16.84 -3.66 -27.92
N ALA A 141 17.85 -2.91 -27.43
CA ALA A 141 19.03 -2.53 -28.21
C ALA A 141 20.23 -3.49 -28.05
N LEU A 142 20.14 -4.52 -27.18
CA LEU A 142 21.27 -5.42 -26.88
C LEU A 142 21.07 -6.88 -27.32
N LEU A 143 20.00 -7.21 -28.03
CA LEU A 143 19.85 -8.53 -28.64
C LEU A 143 20.55 -8.56 -30.02
N PRO A 144 21.56 -9.43 -30.23
CA PRO A 144 22.16 -9.59 -31.54
C PRO A 144 21.13 -10.17 -32.51
N ARG A 145 20.89 -9.47 -33.63
CA ARG A 145 20.09 -10.00 -34.73
C ARG A 145 20.87 -11.17 -35.35
N HIS A 146 20.41 -12.39 -35.10
CA HIS A 146 20.85 -13.55 -35.85
C HIS A 146 20.09 -13.62 -37.18
N SER A 147 20.86 -13.82 -38.25
CA SER A 147 20.55 -14.05 -39.68
C SER A 147 19.85 -12.93 -40.44
#